data_AF-A0A6C0D8L4-F1
#
_entry.id   AF-A0A6C0D8L4-F1
#
_cell.length_a   1.000
_cell.length_b   1.000
_cell.length_c   1.000
_cell.angle_alpha   90.00
_cell.angle_beta   90.00
_cell.angle_gamma   90.00
#
_symmetry.space_group_name_H-M   'P 1'
#
loop_
_entity.id
_entity.type
_entity.pdbx_description
1 polymer ?
#
loop_
_entity_poly.entity_id
_entity_poly.type
_entity_poly.pdbx_seq_one_letter_code
_entity_poly.pdbx_strand_id
1 'polypeptide(L)'
;MKKANNSNFSNVKDSYPAENSNLENKLETSDFNSKMPVENSHLENQLESPEQLSKVKLLRSVAVPNTELDNVIKDIEYLTSLGLTKTSNNEAMKNALNRYIRITGSEYVFPLPSAVSQDEELIKIRNELAYLTSLGLTENSDNETMKSALSRFRQITGYGYFSRAPAPSIITTLAGTGVQGFSGDGRAGLNASFNSLSGVAVDRNGNLFIADAGNHRIRRVAAGTGIITTVAGNGTAGFSGDGGAGSNASLNYPIGVAVDGAGNLFIADTNNQRIRRVDTSGIITTVAGSGPTNIERGPYQIDVNAFSGDQGAATSARLAFPHGVAVDGAGNIFIADFYNQRIRRVDTSGIITTVAGSGPNGYPSEAMNFTGDGGPARNARLYFPSGIAVDTSGNIFFISAARILRVDVSGNITSVAGNGTNNFSGDGGPSTSAAFRFPQAVAVDGRGNVLIADTYNQRIRRVDMSGIITTVVGTGGVSIDASGNLVNFDNPSGIALDTSGNLFIADSYTNKIYKVNNLLPAQATRGGRRRRNKKSRRVKKSRELRKSRRVRKSKN
;
A
#
# COMPACT_ATOMS: atom_id res chain seq x y z
N MET A 1 -49.18 -22.05 27.52
CA MET A 1 -49.02 -20.86 28.39
C MET A 1 -47.53 -20.62 28.55
N LYS A 2 -46.94 -19.62 27.85
CA LYS A 2 -46.39 -18.33 28.37
C LYS A 2 -45.41 -18.55 29.54
N LYS A 3 -44.16 -18.05 29.60
CA LYS A 3 -43.38 -16.96 28.94
C LYS A 3 -41.88 -17.24 29.28
N ALA A 4 -40.95 -17.16 28.33
CA ALA A 4 -40.01 -16.06 28.05
C ALA A 4 -38.71 -16.02 28.90
N ASN A 5 -37.55 -16.18 28.25
CA ASN A 5 -36.56 -15.09 28.13
C ASN A 5 -35.49 -15.41 27.05
N ASN A 6 -35.60 -14.65 25.95
CA ASN A 6 -34.55 -14.39 24.95
C ASN A 6 -33.73 -13.19 25.46
N SER A 7 -32.40 -13.23 25.34
CA SER A 7 -31.58 -12.01 25.34
C SER A 7 -30.76 -11.94 24.05
N ASN A 8 -31.13 -10.95 23.24
CA ASN A 8 -30.46 -10.48 22.04
C ASN A 8 -29.10 -9.86 22.38
N PHE A 9 -28.08 -10.12 21.55
CA PHE A 9 -26.94 -9.23 21.40
C PHE A 9 -27.03 -8.54 20.04
N SER A 10 -27.39 -7.27 20.06
CA SER A 10 -27.31 -6.33 18.94
C SER A 10 -26.74 -5.01 19.44
N ASN A 11 -25.80 -4.45 18.67
CA ASN A 11 -25.34 -3.05 18.69
C ASN A 11 -24.59 -2.56 19.93
N VAL A 12 -23.27 -2.50 19.83
CA VAL A 12 -22.45 -1.54 20.59
C VAL A 12 -22.09 -0.40 19.62
N LYS A 13 -22.89 0.67 19.71
CA LYS A 13 -22.50 2.03 19.33
C LYS A 13 -21.98 2.68 20.61
N ASP A 14 -20.68 2.89 20.72
CA ASP A 14 -20.08 3.77 21.75
C ASP A 14 -19.69 5.06 21.02
N SER A 15 -20.48 6.13 21.10
CA SER A 15 -20.55 7.14 22.18
C SER A 15 -19.32 8.06 22.21
N TYR A 16 -19.38 9.14 21.41
CA TYR A 16 -18.61 10.37 21.65
C TYR A 16 -19.42 11.27 22.59
N PRO A 17 -18.85 11.83 23.67
CA PRO A 17 -19.52 12.89 24.40
C PRO A 17 -19.38 14.20 23.61
N ALA A 18 -20.53 14.85 23.39
CA ALA A 18 -20.60 16.24 22.98
C ALA A 18 -20.65 17.10 24.25
N GLU A 19 -19.77 18.10 24.38
CA GLU A 19 -19.99 19.25 25.26
C GLU A 19 -19.33 20.53 24.69
N ASN A 20 -20.21 21.39 24.17
CA ASN A 20 -20.29 22.86 24.19
C ASN A 20 -19.05 23.77 24.27
N SER A 21 -18.93 24.58 23.20
CA SER A 21 -18.93 26.06 23.18
C SER A 21 -18.45 26.86 24.40
N ASN A 22 -17.29 27.51 24.26
CA ASN A 22 -17.04 28.95 24.44
C ASN A 22 -15.56 29.17 24.75
N LEU A 23 -14.87 29.95 23.91
CA LEU A 23 -13.74 30.83 24.30
C LEU A 23 -13.27 31.61 23.07
N GLU A 24 -13.80 32.81 22.93
CA GLU A 24 -13.19 33.89 22.16
C GLU A 24 -11.93 34.42 22.88
N ASN A 25 -11.01 34.96 22.07
CA ASN A 25 -9.98 35.95 22.38
C ASN A 25 -8.80 35.55 23.29
N LYS A 26 -7.61 35.44 22.69
CA LYS A 26 -6.50 36.42 22.80
C LYS A 26 -5.23 35.87 22.14
N LEU A 27 -4.79 36.51 21.05
CA LEU A 27 -3.44 36.40 20.51
C LEU A 27 -2.67 37.63 20.98
N GLU A 28 -1.67 37.43 21.84
CA GLU A 28 -0.61 38.42 22.09
C GLU A 28 0.75 37.84 21.67
N THR A 29 1.47 38.69 20.98
CA THR A 29 2.78 38.57 20.36
C THR A 29 3.92 38.57 21.39
N SER A 30 5.04 37.89 21.11
CA SER A 30 6.34 38.41 21.56
C SER A 30 7.50 37.96 20.66
N ASP A 31 8.37 38.95 20.41
CA ASP A 31 9.55 39.03 19.55
C ASP A 31 10.69 38.07 19.90
N PHE A 32 11.61 37.82 18.94
CA PHE A 32 13.04 38.12 19.15
C PHE A 32 13.84 38.09 17.82
N ASN A 33 14.70 39.09 17.66
CA ASN A 33 15.49 39.44 16.47
C ASN A 33 16.99 39.39 16.87
N SER A 34 17.92 38.91 16.02
CA SER A 34 19.27 39.53 15.84
C SER A 34 20.25 38.83 14.85
N LYS A 35 20.56 39.57 13.77
CA LYS A 35 21.87 39.92 13.14
C LYS A 35 22.85 38.86 12.56
N MET A 36 23.09 38.93 11.23
CA MET A 36 24.38 39.12 10.49
C MET A 36 24.22 38.85 8.94
N PRO A 37 25.18 39.13 8.01
CA PRO A 37 25.11 40.23 7.02
C PRO A 37 25.08 39.83 5.50
N VAL A 38 24.64 40.78 4.64
CA VAL A 38 25.17 41.27 3.31
C VAL A 38 25.94 40.26 2.41
N GLU A 39 25.73 40.01 1.10
CA GLU A 39 25.23 40.74 -0.09
C GLU A 39 25.01 39.73 -1.26
N ASN A 40 23.97 39.89 -2.09
CA ASN A 40 24.12 40.27 -3.52
C ASN A 40 22.77 40.32 -4.23
N SER A 41 22.52 41.49 -4.80
CA SER A 41 21.30 41.97 -5.40
C SER A 41 21.24 41.65 -6.89
N HIS A 42 20.04 41.28 -7.36
CA HIS A 42 19.44 41.66 -8.64
C HIS A 42 18.28 40.72 -8.92
N LEU A 43 17.06 41.15 -8.57
CA LEU A 43 15.74 40.76 -9.13
C LEU A 43 14.60 41.42 -8.31
N GLU A 44 14.71 42.70 -7.94
CA GLU A 44 13.72 43.41 -7.09
C GLU A 44 12.73 44.31 -7.85
N ASN A 45 12.78 44.37 -9.18
CA ASN A 45 11.86 45.24 -9.92
C ASN A 45 10.74 44.41 -10.53
N GLN A 46 9.70 44.07 -9.74
CA GLN A 46 8.28 43.90 -10.16
C GLN A 46 7.38 43.24 -9.08
N LEU A 47 7.43 43.68 -7.81
CA LEU A 47 6.44 43.28 -6.81
C LEU A 47 6.00 44.50 -5.98
N GLU A 48 4.75 44.92 -6.16
CA GLU A 48 4.11 46.05 -5.48
C GLU A 48 3.48 45.59 -4.15
N SER A 49 4.28 45.43 -3.09
CA SER A 49 3.97 45.93 -1.73
C SER A 49 5.01 45.48 -0.69
N PRO A 50 5.34 46.31 0.31
CA PRO A 50 6.34 46.02 1.36
C PRO A 50 6.05 44.77 2.21
N GLU A 51 4.80 44.33 2.28
CA GLU A 51 4.38 43.14 3.06
C GLU A 51 4.72 41.81 2.37
N GLN A 52 4.81 41.76 1.03
CA GLN A 52 5.18 40.54 0.31
C GLN A 52 6.70 40.28 0.36
N LEU A 53 7.49 41.35 0.47
CA LEU A 53 8.95 41.29 0.56
C LEU A 53 9.45 40.67 1.88
N SER A 54 8.65 40.72 2.95
CA SER A 54 9.00 40.18 4.28
C SER A 54 8.77 38.66 4.40
N LYS A 55 7.78 38.10 3.68
CA LYS A 55 7.49 36.66 3.68
C LYS A 55 8.46 35.84 2.82
N VAL A 56 8.96 36.39 1.71
CA VAL A 56 9.91 35.69 0.83
C VAL A 56 11.27 35.49 1.50
N LYS A 57 11.66 36.37 2.44
CA LYS A 57 12.91 36.26 3.20
C LYS A 57 12.92 35.15 4.27
N LEU A 58 11.77 34.62 4.68
CA LEU A 58 11.67 33.62 5.74
C LEU A 58 11.86 32.16 5.26
N LEU A 59 11.74 31.90 3.95
CA LEU A 59 11.64 30.54 3.40
C LEU A 59 12.97 29.95 2.87
N ARG A 60 14.11 30.64 3.01
CA ARG A 60 15.37 30.26 2.32
C ARG A 60 16.44 29.55 3.14
N SER A 61 16.18 28.98 4.32
CA SER A 61 17.23 28.21 5.01
C SER A 61 16.78 26.99 5.80
N VAL A 62 16.77 25.80 5.17
CA VAL A 62 17.22 24.51 5.74
C VAL A 62 17.74 23.60 4.60
N ALA A 63 19.01 23.19 4.68
CA ALA A 63 19.77 22.09 4.03
C ALA A 63 19.58 21.71 2.53
N VAL A 64 20.71 21.66 1.80
CA VAL A 64 20.99 21.29 0.37
C VAL A 64 20.98 19.75 0.16
N PRO A 65 20.79 19.08 -1.02
CA PRO A 65 20.61 19.48 -2.45
C PRO A 65 19.37 18.86 -3.17
N ASN A 66 18.61 19.58 -4.00
CA ASN A 66 18.76 19.58 -5.47
C ASN A 66 18.13 20.87 -6.02
N THR A 67 18.83 21.98 -5.82
CA THR A 67 18.20 23.27 -5.56
C THR A 67 17.44 23.87 -6.73
N GLU A 68 17.80 23.62 -7.99
CA GLU A 68 17.11 24.29 -9.09
C GLU A 68 15.74 23.70 -9.41
N LEU A 69 15.62 22.36 -9.45
CA LEU A 69 14.34 21.71 -9.71
C LEU A 69 13.36 21.93 -8.56
N ASP A 70 13.82 21.76 -7.32
CA ASP A 70 12.99 21.92 -6.12
C ASP A 70 12.48 23.36 -5.98
N ASN A 71 13.32 24.36 -6.31
CA ASN A 71 12.89 25.76 -6.30
C ASN A 71 11.88 26.04 -7.41
N VAL A 72 12.08 25.50 -8.62
CA VAL A 72 11.13 25.66 -9.72
C VAL A 72 9.80 24.98 -9.41
N ILE A 73 9.81 23.81 -8.77
CA ILE A 73 8.58 23.14 -8.32
C ILE A 73 7.85 24.02 -7.29
N LYS A 74 8.55 24.53 -6.27
CA LYS A 74 7.97 25.43 -5.26
C LYS A 74 7.41 26.72 -5.87
N ASP A 75 8.08 27.30 -6.87
CA ASP A 75 7.60 28.48 -7.60
C ASP A 75 6.28 28.16 -8.32
N ILE A 76 6.20 27.02 -9.00
CA ILE A 76 4.98 26.59 -9.70
C ILE A 76 3.85 26.30 -8.69
N GLU A 77 4.14 25.61 -7.58
CA GLU A 77 3.16 25.34 -6.51
C GLU A 77 2.61 26.62 -5.88
N TYR A 78 3.47 27.60 -5.59
CA TYR A 78 3.06 28.89 -5.07
C TYR A 78 2.16 29.64 -6.05
N LEU A 79 2.55 29.74 -7.32
CA LEU A 79 1.74 30.38 -8.35
C LEU A 79 0.40 29.66 -8.54
N THR A 80 0.39 28.34 -8.44
CA THR A 80 -0.83 27.52 -8.47
C THR A 80 -1.74 27.82 -7.28
N SER A 81 -1.16 28.03 -6.08
CA SER A 81 -1.92 28.43 -4.87
C SER A 81 -2.62 29.79 -5.02
N LEU A 82 -2.10 30.66 -5.90
CA LEU A 82 -2.70 31.94 -6.27
C LEU A 82 -3.76 31.80 -7.40
N GLY A 83 -4.10 30.58 -7.81
CA GLY A 83 -5.07 30.32 -8.88
C GLY A 83 -4.52 30.44 -10.29
N LEU A 84 -3.20 30.55 -10.47
CA LEU A 84 -2.58 30.59 -11.79
C LEU A 84 -2.39 29.18 -12.35
N THR A 85 -2.58 29.02 -13.65
CA THR A 85 -2.45 27.76 -14.38
C THR A 85 -1.52 27.94 -15.58
N LYS A 86 -1.18 26.84 -16.28
CA LYS A 86 -0.39 26.94 -17.52
C LYS A 86 -1.03 27.76 -18.64
N THR A 87 -2.34 27.98 -18.58
CA THR A 87 -3.08 28.80 -19.55
C THR A 87 -3.28 30.23 -19.07
N SER A 88 -2.92 30.54 -17.82
CA SER A 88 -2.93 31.92 -17.33
C SER A 88 -1.95 32.75 -18.15
N ASN A 89 -2.39 33.92 -18.60
CA ASN A 89 -1.52 34.88 -19.27
C ASN A 89 -0.64 35.63 -18.25
N ASN A 90 0.12 34.87 -17.45
CA ASN A 90 1.00 35.38 -16.40
C ASN A 90 2.44 34.97 -16.69
N GLU A 91 3.32 35.95 -16.78
CA GLU A 91 4.73 35.74 -17.17
C GLU A 91 5.53 34.94 -16.13
N ALA A 92 5.22 35.09 -14.83
CA ALA A 92 5.90 34.31 -13.79
C ALA A 92 5.61 32.81 -13.94
N MET A 93 4.35 32.45 -14.24
CA MET A 93 3.98 31.05 -14.49
C MET A 93 4.61 30.49 -15.77
N LYS A 94 4.60 31.25 -16.87
CA LYS A 94 5.27 30.83 -18.12
C LYS A 94 6.77 30.62 -17.91
N ASN A 95 7.43 31.51 -17.19
CA ASN A 95 8.86 31.43 -16.92
C ASN A 95 9.21 30.25 -16.01
N ALA A 96 8.42 29.99 -14.97
CA ALA A 96 8.61 28.83 -14.09
C ALA A 96 8.44 27.50 -14.86
N LEU A 97 7.41 27.39 -15.71
CA LEU A 97 7.17 26.22 -16.55
C LEU A 97 8.28 25.98 -17.59
N ASN A 98 8.75 27.04 -18.25
CA ASN A 98 9.86 26.96 -19.20
C ASN A 98 11.16 26.53 -18.52
N ARG A 99 11.40 27.00 -17.29
CA ARG A 99 12.55 26.59 -16.49
C ARG A 99 12.45 25.12 -16.08
N TYR A 100 11.26 24.65 -15.70
CA TYR A 100 11.01 23.24 -15.41
C TYR A 100 11.28 22.35 -16.63
N ILE A 101 10.79 22.74 -17.81
CA ILE A 101 11.01 22.01 -19.07
C ILE A 101 12.50 21.96 -19.40
N ARG A 102 13.24 23.06 -19.20
CA ARG A 102 14.68 23.12 -19.44
C ARG A 102 15.46 22.15 -18.54
N ILE A 103 15.03 21.98 -17.29
CA ILE A 103 15.69 21.12 -16.31
C ILE A 103 15.34 19.64 -16.54
N THR A 104 14.06 19.34 -16.79
CA THR A 104 13.56 17.95 -16.81
C THR A 104 13.43 17.37 -18.22
N GLY A 105 13.41 18.22 -19.26
CA GLY A 105 13.06 17.83 -20.62
C GLY A 105 11.57 17.49 -20.81
N SER A 106 10.72 17.78 -19.82
CA SER A 106 9.29 17.45 -19.81
C SER A 106 8.43 18.59 -19.28
N GLU A 107 7.17 18.66 -19.72
CA GLU A 107 6.21 19.61 -19.16
C GLU A 107 5.90 19.32 -17.70
N TYR A 108 5.69 20.37 -16.90
CA TYR A 108 5.25 20.25 -15.51
C TYR A 108 3.80 19.75 -15.46
N VAL A 109 3.58 18.69 -14.69
CA VAL A 109 2.24 18.15 -14.45
C VAL A 109 1.68 18.79 -13.18
N PHE A 110 0.69 19.67 -13.35
CA PHE A 110 0.02 20.29 -12.22
C PHE A 110 -0.72 19.23 -11.39
N PRO A 111 -0.47 19.13 -10.07
CA PRO A 111 -1.34 18.37 -9.20
C PRO A 111 -2.72 19.03 -9.21
N LEU A 112 -3.77 18.21 -9.15
CA LEU A 112 -5.13 18.73 -9.11
C LEU A 112 -5.38 19.36 -7.74
N PRO A 113 -6.06 20.51 -7.66
CA PRO A 113 -6.44 21.10 -6.39
C PRO A 113 -7.20 20.08 -5.53
N SER A 114 -6.91 20.02 -4.24
CA SER A 114 -7.50 19.07 -3.29
C SER A 114 -9.04 19.09 -3.32
N ALA A 115 -9.64 20.27 -3.52
CA ALA A 115 -11.09 20.46 -3.65
C ALA A 115 -11.67 19.87 -4.96
N VAL A 116 -10.92 19.90 -6.06
CA VAL A 116 -11.33 19.34 -7.36
C VAL A 116 -11.15 17.82 -7.38
N SER A 117 -10.27 17.27 -6.55
CA SER A 117 -10.03 15.83 -6.44
C SER A 117 -11.19 15.02 -5.82
N GLN A 118 -12.18 15.69 -5.23
CA GLN A 118 -13.38 15.08 -4.65
C GLN A 118 -14.64 15.26 -5.49
N ASP A 119 -14.54 15.87 -6.67
CA ASP A 119 -15.66 16.02 -7.58
C ASP A 119 -16.07 14.66 -8.16
N GLU A 120 -17.27 14.21 -7.82
CA GLU A 120 -17.82 12.90 -8.18
C GLU A 120 -17.94 12.73 -9.71
N GLU A 121 -18.22 13.81 -10.43
CA GLU A 121 -18.32 13.82 -11.89
C GLU A 121 -16.93 13.73 -12.54
N LEU A 122 -15.95 14.44 -11.98
CA LEU A 122 -14.57 14.34 -12.43
C LEU A 122 -13.98 12.95 -12.22
N ILE A 123 -14.32 12.30 -11.11
CA ILE A 123 -13.94 10.90 -10.85
C ILE A 123 -14.55 9.99 -11.92
N LYS A 124 -15.86 10.11 -12.20
CA LYS A 124 -16.54 9.33 -13.26
C LYS A 124 -15.88 9.50 -14.62
N ILE A 125 -15.56 10.74 -15.02
CA ILE A 125 -14.92 11.02 -16.31
C ILE A 125 -13.48 10.49 -16.35
N ARG A 126 -12.71 10.59 -15.26
CA ARG A 126 -11.36 9.97 -15.19
C ARG A 126 -11.42 8.47 -15.37
N ASN A 127 -12.40 7.81 -14.78
CA ASN A 127 -12.59 6.37 -14.91
C ASN A 127 -12.94 5.96 -16.34
N GLU A 128 -13.83 6.72 -16.98
CA GLU A 128 -14.21 6.50 -18.37
C GLU A 128 -13.01 6.70 -19.31
N LEU A 129 -12.24 7.77 -19.15
CA LEU A 129 -11.04 8.03 -19.95
C LEU A 129 -9.96 6.97 -19.74
N ALA A 130 -9.80 6.50 -18.51
CA ALA A 130 -8.89 5.43 -18.19
C ALA A 130 -9.35 4.13 -18.88
N TYR A 131 -10.63 3.76 -18.80
CA TYR A 131 -11.19 2.56 -19.44
C TYR A 131 -11.00 2.59 -20.95
N LEU A 132 -11.29 3.71 -21.60
CA LEU A 132 -11.07 3.85 -23.04
C LEU A 132 -9.58 3.69 -23.39
N THR A 133 -8.69 4.21 -22.54
CA THR A 133 -7.25 4.04 -22.71
C THR A 133 -6.80 2.58 -22.56
N SER A 134 -7.39 1.78 -21.66
CA SER A 134 -7.06 0.35 -21.54
C SER A 134 -7.50 -0.47 -22.75
N LEU A 135 -8.54 -0.03 -23.47
CA LEU A 135 -8.93 -0.60 -24.77
C LEU A 135 -7.99 -0.19 -25.92
N GLY A 136 -6.91 0.54 -25.62
CA GLY A 136 -5.93 1.01 -26.60
C GLY A 136 -6.34 2.30 -27.31
N LEU A 137 -7.40 2.98 -26.86
CA LEU A 137 -7.78 4.29 -27.39
C LEU A 137 -6.83 5.37 -26.84
N THR A 138 -6.60 6.39 -27.64
CA THR A 138 -5.76 7.54 -27.32
C THR A 138 -6.57 8.82 -27.48
N GLU A 139 -6.03 9.96 -27.05
CA GLU A 139 -6.66 11.26 -27.29
C GLU A 139 -6.91 11.59 -28.77
N ASN A 140 -6.18 10.92 -29.67
CA ASN A 140 -6.28 11.07 -31.11
C ASN A 140 -7.10 9.96 -31.77
N SER A 141 -7.66 9.03 -30.98
CA SER A 141 -8.50 7.97 -31.52
C SER A 141 -9.81 8.55 -32.05
N ASP A 142 -10.21 8.11 -33.23
CA ASP A 142 -11.48 8.48 -33.84
C ASP A 142 -12.63 7.67 -33.20
N ASN A 143 -12.91 7.99 -31.94
CA ASN A 143 -13.93 7.34 -31.12
C ASN A 143 -14.75 8.41 -30.39
N GLU A 144 -16.06 8.43 -30.64
CA GLU A 144 -16.96 9.47 -30.11
C GLU A 144 -17.07 9.44 -28.59
N THR A 145 -17.01 8.27 -27.96
CA THR A 145 -16.99 8.13 -26.50
C THR A 145 -15.73 8.78 -25.90
N MET A 146 -14.56 8.55 -26.50
CA MET A 146 -13.29 9.16 -26.10
C MET A 146 -13.31 10.67 -26.28
N LYS A 147 -13.78 11.18 -27.42
CA LYS A 147 -13.91 12.63 -27.66
C LYS A 147 -14.86 13.29 -26.65
N SER A 148 -16.00 12.67 -26.38
CA SER A 148 -16.99 13.14 -25.40
C SER A 148 -16.42 13.17 -23.98
N ALA A 149 -15.76 12.10 -23.54
CA ALA A 149 -15.15 12.02 -22.22
C ALA A 149 -14.02 13.05 -22.07
N LEU A 150 -13.18 13.25 -23.10
CA LEU A 150 -12.12 14.27 -23.10
C LEU A 150 -12.69 15.68 -23.03
N SER A 151 -13.82 15.92 -23.71
CA SER A 151 -14.53 17.20 -23.68
C SER A 151 -15.09 17.51 -22.30
N ARG A 152 -15.78 16.54 -21.67
CA ARG A 152 -16.29 16.70 -20.30
C ARG A 152 -15.15 16.89 -19.28
N PHE A 153 -14.05 16.14 -19.44
CA PHE A 153 -12.86 16.32 -18.59
C PHE A 153 -12.28 17.72 -18.69
N ARG A 154 -12.18 18.26 -19.92
CA ARG A 154 -11.72 19.64 -20.17
C ARG A 154 -12.68 20.67 -19.59
N GLN A 155 -13.99 20.44 -19.63
CA GLN A 155 -14.99 21.35 -19.07
C GLN A 155 -14.86 21.46 -17.55
N ILE A 156 -14.64 20.35 -16.84
CA ILE A 156 -14.52 20.37 -15.38
C ILE A 156 -13.15 20.86 -14.92
N THR A 157 -12.08 20.46 -15.62
CA THR A 157 -10.71 20.72 -15.15
C THR A 157 -10.06 21.95 -15.75
N GLY A 158 -10.52 22.42 -16.92
CA GLY A 158 -9.80 23.41 -17.73
C GLY A 158 -8.52 22.87 -18.39
N TYR A 159 -8.19 21.58 -18.22
CA TYR A 159 -6.96 20.97 -18.71
C TYR A 159 -7.24 19.88 -19.77
N GLY A 160 -6.32 19.72 -20.72
CA GLY A 160 -6.28 18.53 -21.58
C GLY A 160 -5.95 17.28 -20.75
N TYR A 161 -6.60 16.15 -21.04
CA TYR A 161 -6.27 14.87 -20.42
C TYR A 161 -4.96 14.34 -21.02
N PHE A 162 -3.85 14.58 -20.34
CA PHE A 162 -2.59 13.95 -20.72
C PHE A 162 -2.69 12.48 -20.35
N SER A 163 -2.59 11.61 -21.37
CA SER A 163 -2.57 10.15 -21.24
C SER A 163 -1.29 9.68 -20.51
N ARG A 164 -1.26 9.96 -19.21
CA ARG A 164 -0.40 9.33 -18.19
C ARG A 164 -1.18 8.99 -16.93
N ALA A 165 -2.49 9.22 -16.90
CA ALA A 165 -3.34 8.53 -15.94
C ALA A 165 -3.06 7.02 -16.12
N PRO A 166 -2.70 6.30 -15.05
CA PRO A 166 -2.50 4.86 -15.16
C PRO A 166 -3.77 4.25 -15.76
N ALA A 167 -3.59 3.31 -16.70
CA ALA A 167 -4.71 2.51 -17.16
C ALA A 167 -5.46 1.99 -15.92
N PRO A 168 -6.80 2.00 -15.94
CA PRO A 168 -7.58 1.65 -14.79
C PRO A 168 -7.23 0.23 -14.41
N SER A 169 -7.04 0.04 -13.11
CA SER A 169 -6.93 -1.27 -12.53
C SER A 169 -8.29 -1.95 -12.68
N ILE A 170 -8.39 -2.92 -13.59
CA ILE A 170 -9.59 -3.75 -13.71
C ILE A 170 -9.62 -4.68 -12.49
N ILE A 171 -10.63 -4.48 -11.65
CA ILE A 171 -10.87 -5.23 -10.43
C ILE A 171 -11.91 -6.31 -10.73
N THR A 172 -11.61 -7.54 -10.34
CA THR A 172 -12.56 -8.66 -10.39
C THR A 172 -12.79 -9.18 -8.99
N THR A 173 -14.04 -9.39 -8.60
CA THR A 173 -14.34 -10.23 -7.44
C THR A 173 -13.87 -11.64 -7.75
N LEU A 174 -12.94 -12.15 -6.95
CA LEU A 174 -12.39 -13.50 -7.09
C LEU A 174 -13.16 -14.50 -6.23
N ALA A 175 -13.59 -14.07 -5.04
CA ALA A 175 -14.40 -14.87 -4.12
C ALA A 175 -15.26 -13.98 -3.24
N GLY A 176 -16.33 -14.55 -2.68
CA GLY A 176 -17.21 -13.87 -1.74
C GLY A 176 -18.49 -13.35 -2.38
N THR A 177 -19.61 -13.69 -1.75
CA THR A 177 -20.96 -13.20 -2.09
C THR A 177 -21.23 -11.80 -1.56
N GLY A 178 -20.42 -11.35 -0.60
CA GLY A 178 -20.66 -10.16 0.21
C GLY A 178 -21.59 -10.37 1.40
N VAL A 179 -22.03 -11.61 1.63
CA VAL A 179 -22.82 -11.98 2.82
C VAL A 179 -21.89 -12.52 3.90
N GLN A 180 -22.05 -12.01 5.12
CA GLN A 180 -21.34 -12.49 6.30
C GLN A 180 -21.79 -13.90 6.67
N GLY A 181 -20.85 -14.81 6.94
CA GLY A 181 -21.13 -16.17 7.42
C GLY A 181 -20.18 -17.20 6.82
N PHE A 182 -20.52 -18.49 6.91
CA PHE A 182 -19.72 -19.59 6.35
C PHE A 182 -20.56 -20.42 5.38
N SER A 183 -20.13 -20.49 4.11
CA SER A 183 -20.74 -21.32 3.07
C SER A 183 -19.81 -21.52 1.88
N GLY A 184 -20.19 -22.37 0.92
CA GLY A 184 -19.59 -22.42 -0.41
C GLY A 184 -18.42 -23.40 -0.62
N ASP A 185 -18.00 -24.14 0.40
CA ASP A 185 -16.96 -25.16 0.23
C ASP A 185 -17.35 -26.21 -0.82
N GLY A 186 -16.37 -26.58 -1.66
CA GLY A 186 -16.57 -27.47 -2.81
C GLY A 186 -17.21 -26.80 -4.02
N ARG A 187 -17.50 -25.49 -3.97
CA ARG A 187 -18.09 -24.71 -5.07
C ARG A 187 -17.14 -23.61 -5.53
N ALA A 188 -17.50 -22.89 -6.59
CA ALA A 188 -16.79 -21.70 -7.03
C ALA A 188 -16.69 -20.67 -5.88
N GLY A 189 -15.53 -20.03 -5.71
CA GLY A 189 -15.26 -19.08 -4.63
C GLY A 189 -16.23 -17.89 -4.59
N LEU A 190 -16.83 -17.52 -5.72
CA LEU A 190 -17.88 -16.50 -5.80
C LEU A 190 -19.14 -16.83 -4.98
N ASN A 191 -19.36 -18.11 -4.67
CA ASN A 191 -20.49 -18.58 -3.87
C ASN A 191 -20.15 -18.70 -2.37
N ALA A 192 -18.96 -18.29 -1.96
CA ALA A 192 -18.56 -18.35 -0.56
C ALA A 192 -19.16 -17.18 0.25
N SER A 193 -19.56 -17.47 1.48
CA SER A 193 -19.70 -16.45 2.52
C SER A 193 -18.42 -16.45 3.38
N PHE A 194 -18.05 -15.28 3.85
CA PHE A 194 -16.90 -15.06 4.73
C PHE A 194 -17.32 -14.28 5.97
N ASN A 195 -16.50 -14.27 7.01
CA ASN A 195 -16.73 -13.46 8.21
C ASN A 195 -15.40 -12.89 8.72
N SER A 196 -15.31 -11.56 8.78
CA SER A 196 -14.10 -10.84 9.21
C SER A 196 -12.84 -11.29 8.45
N LEU A 197 -12.86 -11.17 7.11
CA LEU A 197 -11.69 -11.45 6.30
C LEU A 197 -10.48 -10.64 6.77
N SER A 198 -9.31 -11.27 6.78
CA SER A 198 -8.06 -10.63 7.20
C SER A 198 -6.93 -10.93 6.22
N GLY A 199 -5.90 -11.66 6.61
CA GLY A 199 -4.74 -11.97 5.78
C GLY A 199 -5.09 -12.81 4.55
N VAL A 200 -4.32 -12.58 3.49
CA VAL A 200 -4.32 -13.40 2.28
C VAL A 200 -2.88 -13.72 1.88
N ALA A 201 -2.68 -14.88 1.25
CA ALA A 201 -1.39 -15.30 0.69
C ALA A 201 -1.60 -16.06 -0.62
N VAL A 202 -0.67 -15.94 -1.57
CA VAL A 202 -0.76 -16.63 -2.86
C VAL A 202 0.48 -17.49 -3.04
N ASP A 203 0.28 -18.76 -3.40
CA ASP A 203 1.40 -19.65 -3.68
C ASP A 203 1.92 -19.50 -5.12
N ARG A 204 3.01 -20.19 -5.44
CA ARG A 204 3.62 -20.16 -6.79
C ARG A 204 2.74 -20.74 -7.89
N ASN A 205 1.75 -21.55 -7.52
CA ASN A 205 0.76 -22.11 -8.44
C ASN A 205 -0.46 -21.17 -8.62
N GLY A 206 -0.47 -20.03 -7.93
CA GLY A 206 -1.54 -19.04 -7.95
C GLY A 206 -2.73 -19.39 -7.03
N ASN A 207 -2.61 -20.41 -6.17
CA ASN A 207 -3.68 -20.70 -5.21
C ASN A 207 -3.71 -19.61 -4.15
N LEU A 208 -4.90 -19.11 -3.85
CA LEU A 208 -5.11 -18.07 -2.85
C LEU A 208 -5.54 -18.71 -1.53
N PHE A 209 -4.80 -18.43 -0.47
CA PHE A 209 -5.12 -18.77 0.91
C PHE A 209 -5.70 -17.54 1.60
N ILE A 210 -6.78 -17.73 2.36
CA ILE A 210 -7.62 -16.68 2.91
C ILE A 210 -7.85 -16.98 4.38
N ALA A 211 -7.50 -16.02 5.26
CA ALA A 211 -7.89 -16.04 6.65
C ALA A 211 -9.34 -15.57 6.81
N ASP A 212 -10.24 -16.55 6.93
CA ASP A 212 -11.66 -16.36 7.23
C ASP A 212 -11.84 -16.30 8.76
N ALA A 213 -11.30 -15.23 9.36
CA ALA A 213 -10.93 -15.18 10.77
C ALA A 213 -12.12 -15.36 11.71
N GLY A 214 -13.24 -14.69 11.41
CA GLY A 214 -14.48 -14.76 12.16
C GLY A 214 -15.18 -16.12 12.02
N ASN A 215 -14.81 -16.93 11.03
CA ASN A 215 -15.24 -18.32 10.90
C ASN A 215 -14.19 -19.31 11.40
N HIS A 216 -13.08 -18.84 12.00
CA HIS A 216 -12.01 -19.68 12.57
C HIS A 216 -11.43 -20.70 11.59
N ARG A 217 -11.23 -20.27 10.33
CA ARG A 217 -10.79 -21.13 9.23
C ARG A 217 -9.78 -20.43 8.33
N ILE A 218 -8.93 -21.23 7.70
CA ILE A 218 -8.21 -20.85 6.49
C ILE A 218 -8.85 -21.54 5.29
N ARG A 219 -9.25 -20.74 4.30
CA ARG A 219 -9.89 -21.19 3.06
C ARG A 219 -8.88 -21.07 1.92
N ARG A 220 -8.90 -21.98 0.95
CA ARG A 220 -8.09 -21.94 -0.26
C ARG A 220 -8.98 -21.90 -1.49
N VAL A 221 -8.75 -20.93 -2.38
CA VAL A 221 -9.29 -20.91 -3.74
C VAL A 221 -8.24 -21.49 -4.68
N ALA A 222 -8.57 -22.61 -5.32
CA ALA A 222 -7.67 -23.26 -6.26
C ALA A 222 -7.57 -22.47 -7.57
N ALA A 223 -6.36 -22.18 -8.05
CA ALA A 223 -6.13 -21.31 -9.20
C ALA A 223 -6.77 -21.85 -10.50
N GLY A 224 -6.67 -23.16 -10.72
CA GLY A 224 -7.11 -23.81 -11.97
C GLY A 224 -8.62 -23.99 -12.07
N THR A 225 -9.34 -24.09 -10.95
CA THR A 225 -10.78 -24.39 -10.94
C THR A 225 -11.63 -23.28 -10.34
N GLY A 226 -11.02 -22.35 -9.58
CA GLY A 226 -11.74 -21.36 -8.78
C GLY A 226 -12.53 -21.96 -7.61
N ILE A 227 -12.37 -23.25 -7.32
CA ILE A 227 -13.10 -23.92 -6.22
C ILE A 227 -12.49 -23.52 -4.87
N ILE A 228 -13.36 -23.17 -3.92
CA ILE A 228 -12.98 -22.86 -2.55
C ILE A 228 -13.11 -24.10 -1.64
N THR A 229 -12.14 -24.28 -0.75
CA THR A 229 -12.09 -25.39 0.22
C THR A 229 -11.49 -24.92 1.54
N THR A 230 -11.96 -25.43 2.68
CA THR A 230 -11.27 -25.26 3.96
C THR A 230 -10.02 -26.13 4.02
N VAL A 231 -8.86 -25.52 4.32
CA VAL A 231 -7.56 -26.22 4.45
C VAL A 231 -7.06 -26.28 5.89
N ALA A 232 -7.56 -25.39 6.76
CA ALA A 232 -7.30 -25.42 8.19
C ALA A 232 -8.49 -24.87 8.97
N GLY A 233 -8.77 -25.40 10.16
CA GLY A 233 -9.86 -24.94 11.02
C GLY A 233 -11.17 -25.70 10.77
N ASN A 234 -11.81 -26.14 11.85
CA ASN A 234 -13.12 -26.79 11.81
C ASN A 234 -14.30 -25.81 12.06
N GLY A 235 -14.00 -24.56 12.42
CA GLY A 235 -14.97 -23.51 12.74
C GLY A 235 -15.33 -23.32 14.18
N THR A 236 -14.83 -24.18 15.06
CA THR A 236 -14.96 -24.00 16.50
C THR A 236 -13.75 -23.24 17.02
N ALA A 237 -13.98 -22.10 17.67
CA ALA A 237 -12.94 -21.34 18.35
C ALA A 237 -12.25 -22.23 19.40
N GLY A 238 -10.94 -22.44 19.28
CA GLY A 238 -10.17 -23.23 20.24
C GLY A 238 -8.83 -23.67 19.68
N PHE A 239 -8.10 -24.50 20.43
CA PHE A 239 -6.81 -25.06 20.03
C PHE A 239 -6.85 -26.58 20.12
N SER A 240 -6.68 -27.28 19.00
CA SER A 240 -6.59 -28.74 18.93
C SER A 240 -5.95 -29.21 17.62
N GLY A 241 -5.76 -30.52 17.47
CA GLY A 241 -5.51 -31.17 16.18
C GLY A 241 -4.07 -31.18 15.68
N ASP A 242 -3.08 -30.77 16.48
CA ASP A 242 -1.66 -30.93 16.12
C ASP A 242 -1.34 -32.40 15.82
N GLY A 243 -0.62 -32.63 14.72
CA GLY A 243 -0.30 -33.96 14.18
C GLY A 243 -1.41 -34.59 13.32
N GLY A 244 -2.59 -33.95 13.22
CA GLY A 244 -3.72 -34.41 12.40
C GLY A 244 -3.98 -33.55 11.17
N ALA A 245 -5.06 -33.86 10.44
CA ALA A 245 -5.50 -33.09 9.28
C ALA A 245 -5.88 -31.65 9.68
N GLY A 246 -5.35 -30.65 8.97
CA GLY A 246 -5.57 -29.23 9.27
C GLY A 246 -7.05 -28.84 9.29
N SER A 247 -7.86 -29.39 8.39
CA SER A 247 -9.32 -29.14 8.32
C SER A 247 -10.09 -29.60 9.57
N ASN A 248 -9.51 -30.48 10.38
CA ASN A 248 -10.14 -30.99 11.60
C ASN A 248 -9.69 -30.24 12.86
N ALA A 249 -8.58 -29.50 12.79
CA ALA A 249 -8.07 -28.73 13.93
C ALA A 249 -8.97 -27.54 14.26
N SER A 250 -9.04 -27.18 15.54
CA SER A 250 -9.61 -25.90 15.97
C SER A 250 -8.55 -24.80 15.88
N LEU A 251 -8.96 -23.66 15.32
CA LEU A 251 -8.23 -22.40 15.30
C LEU A 251 -9.04 -21.37 16.08
N ASN A 252 -8.42 -20.25 16.47
CA ASN A 252 -9.10 -19.16 17.16
C ASN A 252 -8.69 -17.81 16.55
N TYR A 253 -9.62 -17.27 15.75
CA TYR A 253 -9.49 -15.99 15.06
C TYR A 253 -8.15 -15.82 14.31
N PRO A 254 -7.83 -16.69 13.34
CA PRO A 254 -6.55 -16.61 12.63
C PRO A 254 -6.50 -15.35 11.75
N ILE A 255 -5.48 -14.51 11.90
CA ILE A 255 -5.37 -13.22 11.18
C ILE A 255 -4.39 -13.31 10.00
N GLY A 256 -3.16 -13.73 10.26
CA GLY A 256 -2.09 -13.76 9.27
C GLY A 256 -1.97 -15.11 8.59
N VAL A 257 -1.70 -15.11 7.29
CA VAL A 257 -1.32 -16.30 6.52
C VAL A 257 -0.12 -16.02 5.62
N ALA A 258 0.74 -17.01 5.47
CA ALA A 258 1.84 -17.01 4.51
C ALA A 258 2.00 -18.41 3.92
N VAL A 259 2.55 -18.52 2.72
CA VAL A 259 2.86 -19.81 2.09
C VAL A 259 4.30 -19.79 1.61
N ASP A 260 5.05 -20.84 1.95
CA ASP A 260 6.44 -20.94 1.54
C ASP A 260 6.59 -21.46 0.12
N GLY A 261 7.85 -21.53 -0.32
CA GLY A 261 8.19 -22.03 -1.63
C GLY A 261 7.90 -23.51 -1.89
N ALA A 262 7.75 -24.31 -0.84
CA ALA A 262 7.41 -25.73 -0.91
C ALA A 262 5.89 -25.96 -0.88
N GLY A 263 5.10 -24.94 -0.56
CA GLY A 263 3.65 -25.01 -0.44
C GLY A 263 3.15 -25.26 0.99
N ASN A 264 4.00 -25.12 2.01
CA ASN A 264 3.55 -25.16 3.40
C ASN A 264 2.86 -23.84 3.76
N LEU A 265 1.70 -23.94 4.39
CA LEU A 265 0.91 -22.81 4.85
C LEU A 265 1.24 -22.50 6.32
N PHE A 266 1.58 -21.26 6.62
CA PHE A 266 1.81 -20.74 7.97
C PHE A 266 0.65 -19.83 8.37
N ILE A 267 0.18 -19.98 9.60
CA ILE A 267 -1.04 -19.37 10.11
C ILE A 267 -0.71 -18.71 11.44
N ALA A 268 -0.97 -17.41 11.56
CA ALA A 268 -1.02 -16.75 12.85
C ALA A 268 -2.37 -17.06 13.51
N ASP A 269 -2.37 -18.07 14.38
CA ASP A 269 -3.54 -18.50 15.16
C ASP A 269 -3.67 -17.58 16.38
N THR A 270 -4.10 -16.35 16.09
CA THR A 270 -3.84 -15.14 16.90
C THR A 270 -4.31 -15.27 18.34
N ASN A 271 -5.57 -15.64 18.57
CA ASN A 271 -6.10 -15.75 19.93
C ASN A 271 -5.57 -16.98 20.68
N ASN A 272 -5.07 -17.98 19.95
CA ASN A 272 -4.34 -19.09 20.53
C ASN A 272 -2.86 -18.76 20.79
N GLN A 273 -2.39 -17.55 20.44
CA GLN A 273 -1.01 -17.08 20.65
C GLN A 273 0.05 -18.02 20.07
N ARG A 274 -0.22 -18.54 18.87
CA ARG A 274 0.62 -19.55 18.19
C ARG A 274 0.79 -19.23 16.71
N ILE A 275 1.89 -19.72 16.14
CA ILE A 275 2.02 -19.93 14.70
C ILE A 275 1.83 -21.42 14.42
N ARG A 276 0.89 -21.73 13.52
CA ARG A 276 0.61 -23.09 13.06
C ARG A 276 1.12 -23.25 11.63
N ARG A 277 1.61 -24.43 11.28
CA ARG A 277 2.00 -24.82 9.92
C ARG A 277 1.11 -25.97 9.46
N VAL A 278 0.53 -25.86 8.27
CA VAL A 278 -0.05 -26.98 7.52
C VAL A 278 0.93 -27.36 6.43
N ASP A 279 1.44 -28.58 6.47
CA ASP A 279 2.36 -29.06 5.44
C ASP A 279 1.63 -29.48 4.14
N THR A 280 2.40 -29.87 3.13
CA THR A 280 1.86 -30.27 1.83
C THR A 280 1.03 -31.56 1.87
N SER A 281 1.14 -32.35 2.94
CA SER A 281 0.28 -33.52 3.20
C SER A 281 -1.02 -33.15 3.93
N GLY A 282 -1.17 -31.88 4.30
CA GLY A 282 -2.35 -31.36 5.01
C GLY A 282 -2.28 -31.56 6.52
N ILE A 283 -1.13 -31.92 7.09
CA ILE A 283 -0.96 -32.11 8.53
C ILE A 283 -0.63 -30.78 9.19
N ILE A 284 -1.34 -30.45 10.27
CA ILE A 284 -1.13 -29.22 11.04
C ILE A 284 -0.24 -29.46 12.26
N THR A 285 0.68 -28.54 12.52
CA THR A 285 1.59 -28.57 13.68
C THR A 285 1.83 -27.16 14.22
N THR A 286 2.01 -26.99 15.53
CA THR A 286 2.52 -25.74 16.12
C THR A 286 4.02 -25.60 15.85
N VAL A 287 4.44 -24.45 15.31
CA VAL A 287 5.86 -24.15 15.01
C VAL A 287 6.42 -23.01 15.87
N ALA A 288 5.57 -22.20 16.48
CA ALA A 288 5.97 -21.19 17.47
C ALA A 288 4.83 -20.85 18.42
N GLY A 289 5.17 -20.44 19.64
CA GLY A 289 4.20 -20.04 20.66
C GLY A 289 3.78 -21.19 21.58
N SER A 290 3.82 -20.96 22.90
CA SER A 290 3.33 -21.88 23.92
C SER A 290 1.81 -21.77 24.16
N GLY A 291 1.18 -20.71 23.65
CA GLY A 291 -0.21 -20.34 23.94
C GLY A 291 -0.39 -19.43 25.15
N PRO A 292 -1.63 -19.01 25.43
CA PRO A 292 -1.95 -18.09 26.51
C PRO A 292 -1.67 -18.71 27.87
N THR A 293 -1.04 -17.93 28.76
CA THR A 293 -0.75 -18.35 30.15
C THR A 293 -1.86 -17.99 31.14
N ASN A 294 -2.86 -17.21 30.73
CA ASN A 294 -3.96 -16.71 31.57
C ASN A 294 -5.33 -16.91 30.92
N ILE A 295 -5.72 -18.17 30.72
CA ILE A 295 -7.02 -18.55 30.14
C ILE A 295 -8.25 -18.06 30.95
N GLU A 296 -8.07 -17.62 32.19
CA GLU A 296 -9.16 -17.17 33.08
C GLU A 296 -9.55 -15.69 32.94
N ARG A 297 -8.70 -14.85 32.33
CA ARG A 297 -8.87 -13.37 32.39
C ARG A 297 -9.39 -12.72 31.10
N GLY A 298 -9.74 -13.53 30.11
CA GLY A 298 -10.20 -13.06 28.81
C GLY A 298 -9.09 -12.48 27.92
N PRO A 299 -9.34 -12.32 26.61
CA PRO A 299 -8.31 -12.01 25.61
C PRO A 299 -7.74 -10.59 25.68
N TYR A 300 -8.27 -9.71 26.54
CA TYR A 300 -7.89 -8.30 26.59
C TYR A 300 -7.01 -7.91 27.79
N GLN A 301 -6.73 -8.85 28.71
CA GLN A 301 -5.79 -8.63 29.82
C GLN A 301 -4.43 -9.25 29.51
N ILE A 302 -3.52 -8.38 29.10
CA ILE A 302 -2.17 -8.70 28.63
C ILE A 302 -1.22 -8.66 29.82
N ASP A 303 -0.50 -9.76 30.03
CA ASP A 303 0.74 -9.70 30.80
C ASP A 303 1.78 -8.97 29.94
N VAL A 304 1.88 -7.66 30.14
CA VAL A 304 2.80 -6.76 29.41
C VAL A 304 4.27 -7.10 29.64
N ASN A 305 4.60 -8.14 30.41
CA ASN A 305 5.95 -8.65 30.59
C ASN A 305 6.11 -10.11 30.15
N ALA A 306 5.15 -10.66 29.39
CA ALA A 306 5.11 -12.08 29.06
C ALA A 306 6.13 -12.55 28.01
N PHE A 307 6.82 -11.65 27.32
CA PHE A 307 7.81 -12.01 26.30
C PHE A 307 8.90 -12.94 26.88
N SER A 308 9.13 -14.08 26.22
CA SER A 308 10.21 -15.01 26.58
C SER A 308 10.65 -15.89 25.40
N GLY A 309 11.69 -16.70 25.63
CA GLY A 309 12.09 -17.80 24.75
C GLY A 309 13.09 -17.47 23.66
N ASP A 310 13.62 -16.24 23.59
CA ASP A 310 14.68 -15.91 22.63
C ASP A 310 15.90 -16.83 22.80
N GLN A 311 16.48 -17.22 21.67
CA GLN A 311 17.56 -18.20 21.54
C GLN A 311 17.17 -19.66 21.91
N GLY A 312 15.91 -19.91 22.29
CA GLY A 312 15.38 -21.23 22.59
C GLY A 312 14.44 -21.77 21.52
N ALA A 313 13.86 -22.94 21.79
CA ALA A 313 12.86 -23.56 20.92
C ALA A 313 11.64 -22.64 20.75
N ALA A 314 11.25 -22.36 19.50
CA ALA A 314 10.17 -21.45 19.17
C ALA A 314 8.81 -21.87 19.75
N THR A 315 8.59 -23.18 19.89
CA THR A 315 7.37 -23.76 20.48
C THR A 315 7.25 -23.53 21.99
N SER A 316 8.35 -23.21 22.67
CA SER A 316 8.36 -22.85 24.09
C SER A 316 8.27 -21.34 24.34
N ALA A 317 8.40 -20.52 23.29
CA ALA A 317 8.38 -19.07 23.44
C ALA A 317 6.98 -18.52 23.65
N ARG A 318 6.88 -17.44 24.41
CA ARG A 318 5.62 -16.73 24.65
C ARG A 318 5.44 -15.64 23.58
N LEU A 319 4.49 -15.87 22.69
CA LEU A 319 3.97 -14.87 21.75
C LEU A 319 2.72 -14.23 22.35
N ALA A 320 2.38 -13.01 21.93
CA ALA A 320 1.20 -12.30 22.39
C ALA A 320 0.43 -11.75 21.18
N PHE A 321 -0.63 -12.47 20.82
CA PHE A 321 -1.53 -12.17 19.69
C PHE A 321 -0.77 -11.91 18.39
N PRO A 322 -0.04 -12.92 17.85
CA PRO A 322 0.65 -12.73 16.59
C PRO A 322 -0.37 -12.35 15.49
N HIS A 323 -0.14 -11.23 14.81
CA HIS A 323 -1.05 -10.72 13.76
C HIS A 323 -0.56 -11.14 12.38
N GLY A 324 0.66 -10.72 12.02
CA GLY A 324 1.28 -11.02 10.74
C GLY A 324 2.24 -12.20 10.83
N VAL A 325 2.29 -12.98 9.76
CA VAL A 325 3.32 -14.00 9.52
C VAL A 325 3.83 -13.86 8.09
N ALA A 326 5.15 -13.97 7.89
CA ALA A 326 5.80 -14.04 6.59
C ALA A 326 6.86 -15.14 6.61
N VAL A 327 7.23 -15.65 5.43
CA VAL A 327 8.26 -16.69 5.28
C VAL A 327 9.20 -16.31 4.13
N ASP A 328 10.50 -16.41 4.35
CA ASP A 328 11.49 -16.12 3.31
C ASP A 328 11.80 -17.33 2.43
N GLY A 329 12.64 -17.11 1.41
CA GLY A 329 13.06 -18.17 0.49
C GLY A 329 13.92 -19.27 1.14
N ALA A 330 14.48 -19.04 2.33
CA ALA A 330 15.24 -20.03 3.08
C ALA A 330 14.34 -20.85 4.05
N GLY A 331 13.10 -20.43 4.26
CA GLY A 331 12.15 -21.07 5.17
C GLY A 331 12.16 -20.50 6.59
N ASN A 332 12.79 -19.33 6.82
CA ASN A 332 12.68 -18.64 8.10
C ASN A 332 11.30 -17.98 8.22
N ILE A 333 10.71 -18.06 9.40
CA ILE A 333 9.37 -17.52 9.70
C ILE A 333 9.55 -16.19 10.44
N PHE A 334 8.90 -15.14 9.96
CA PHE A 334 8.85 -13.82 10.59
C PHE A 334 7.46 -13.57 11.15
N ILE A 335 7.40 -13.08 12.39
CA ILE A 335 6.17 -12.96 13.16
C ILE A 335 6.06 -11.54 13.68
N ALA A 336 4.94 -10.89 13.40
CA ALA A 336 4.57 -9.65 14.07
C ALA A 336 3.89 -10.00 15.40
N ASP A 337 4.69 -9.97 16.47
CA ASP A 337 4.30 -10.30 17.83
C ASP A 337 3.66 -9.06 18.47
N PHE A 338 2.40 -8.83 18.09
CA PHE A 338 1.67 -7.57 18.18
C PHE A 338 1.73 -6.92 19.56
N TYR A 339 1.37 -7.65 20.62
CA TYR A 339 1.33 -7.09 21.96
C TYR A 339 2.68 -7.12 22.68
N ASN A 340 3.58 -8.02 22.30
CA ASN A 340 4.96 -7.95 22.75
C ASN A 340 5.75 -6.82 22.07
N GLN A 341 5.14 -6.13 21.08
CA GLN A 341 5.72 -5.01 20.33
C GLN A 341 7.07 -5.37 19.69
N ARG A 342 7.13 -6.57 19.09
CA ARG A 342 8.35 -7.13 18.51
C ARG A 342 8.10 -7.75 17.14
N ILE A 343 9.13 -7.77 16.31
CA ILE A 343 9.23 -8.68 15.17
C ILE A 343 10.13 -9.84 15.58
N ARG A 344 9.62 -11.06 15.47
CA ARG A 344 10.33 -12.30 15.84
C ARG A 344 10.71 -13.06 14.58
N ARG A 345 11.82 -13.79 14.62
CA ARG A 345 12.24 -14.74 13.58
C ARG A 345 12.40 -16.12 14.18
N VAL A 346 11.81 -17.13 13.56
CA VAL A 346 12.08 -18.54 13.78
C VAL A 346 12.94 -19.04 12.62
N ASP A 347 14.14 -19.53 12.92
CA ASP A 347 15.00 -20.11 11.90
C ASP A 347 14.59 -21.55 11.55
N THR A 348 15.23 -22.13 10.54
CA THR A 348 14.94 -23.49 10.06
C THR A 348 15.29 -24.59 11.08
N SER A 349 16.06 -24.28 12.13
CA SER A 349 16.31 -25.18 13.25
C SER A 349 15.24 -25.09 14.35
N GLY A 350 14.25 -24.20 14.19
CA GLY A 350 13.19 -24.00 15.16
C GLY A 350 13.58 -23.09 16.32
N ILE A 351 14.65 -22.30 16.20
CA ILE A 351 15.08 -21.35 17.23
C ILE A 351 14.47 -19.98 16.96
N ILE A 352 13.86 -19.37 18.00
CA ILE A 352 13.24 -18.05 17.90
C ILE A 352 14.17 -16.95 18.42
N THR A 353 14.15 -15.79 17.76
CA THR A 353 14.95 -14.62 18.12
C THR A 353 14.16 -13.33 17.87
N THR A 354 14.46 -12.25 18.60
CA THR A 354 13.97 -10.90 18.25
C THR A 354 14.80 -10.30 17.11
N VAL A 355 14.11 -9.81 16.08
CA VAL A 355 14.71 -9.05 14.98
C VAL A 355 14.57 -7.55 15.19
N ALA A 356 13.40 -7.10 15.66
CA ALA A 356 13.14 -5.69 15.93
C ALA A 356 12.22 -5.50 17.14
N GLY A 357 12.33 -4.35 17.79
CA GLY A 357 11.51 -3.97 18.93
C GLY A 357 12.19 -4.21 20.28
N SER A 358 12.18 -3.18 21.12
CA SER A 358 12.68 -3.23 22.50
C SER A 358 11.72 -3.88 23.49
N GLY A 359 10.52 -4.28 23.06
CA GLY A 359 9.45 -4.79 23.92
C GLY A 359 8.34 -3.78 24.18
N PRO A 360 7.35 -4.15 25.02
CA PRO A 360 6.14 -3.37 25.20
C PRO A 360 6.41 -2.03 25.90
N ASN A 361 5.98 -0.94 25.26
CA ASN A 361 6.08 0.43 25.75
C ASN A 361 4.78 0.93 26.40
N GLY A 362 3.98 0.00 26.97
CA GLY A 362 2.63 0.28 27.46
C GLY A 362 1.58 0.42 26.36
N TYR A 363 0.32 0.61 26.75
CA TYR A 363 -0.73 1.10 25.85
C TYR A 363 -0.48 2.59 25.57
N PRO A 364 -0.71 3.09 24.34
CA PRO A 364 -0.50 4.50 24.04
C PRO A 364 -1.55 5.33 24.79
N SER A 365 -1.19 5.87 25.95
CA SER A 365 -2.00 6.87 26.67
C SER A 365 -1.62 8.30 26.29
N GLU A 366 -0.55 8.50 25.51
CA GLU A 366 -0.08 9.81 25.02
C GLU A 366 0.61 9.65 23.64
N ALA A 367 0.94 10.77 22.98
CA ALA A 367 1.52 10.84 21.64
C ALA A 367 2.61 9.77 21.41
N MET A 368 2.45 8.95 20.36
CA MET A 368 3.41 7.90 20.04
C MET A 368 4.81 8.49 19.84
N ASN A 369 5.76 8.08 20.67
CA ASN A 369 7.14 8.56 20.60
C ASN A 369 8.01 7.52 19.90
N PHE A 370 8.04 7.61 18.57
CA PHE A 370 8.84 6.74 17.74
C PHE A 370 10.34 7.04 17.89
N THR A 371 11.15 6.01 18.18
CA THR A 371 12.61 6.14 18.31
C THR A 371 13.34 4.98 17.64
N GLY A 372 14.61 5.19 17.28
CA GLY A 372 15.50 4.14 16.75
C GLY A 372 15.60 4.07 15.22
N ASP A 373 14.87 4.91 14.49
CA ASP A 373 14.98 4.99 13.02
C ASP A 373 16.43 5.32 12.60
N GLY A 374 16.96 4.57 11.62
CA GLY A 374 18.34 4.65 11.15
C GLY A 374 19.35 3.86 11.98
N GLY A 375 18.95 3.29 13.13
CA GLY A 375 19.81 2.54 14.03
C GLY A 375 19.51 1.03 14.07
N PRO A 376 20.09 0.30 15.05
CA PRO A 376 19.83 -1.11 15.25
C PRO A 376 18.35 -1.39 15.56
N ALA A 377 17.73 -2.30 14.80
CA ALA A 377 16.31 -2.58 14.86
C ALA A 377 15.82 -3.08 16.24
N ARG A 378 16.68 -3.80 16.97
CA ARG A 378 16.38 -4.29 18.33
C ARG A 378 16.20 -3.19 19.37
N ASN A 379 16.73 -2.00 19.11
CA ASN A 379 16.64 -0.85 20.02
C ASN A 379 15.44 0.05 19.69
N ALA A 380 14.78 -0.17 18.55
CA ALA A 380 13.68 0.67 18.12
C ALA A 380 12.41 0.40 18.92
N ARG A 381 11.64 1.46 19.16
CA ARG A 381 10.32 1.36 19.79
C ARG A 381 9.27 1.09 18.71
N LEU A 382 8.65 -0.07 18.79
CA LEU A 382 7.54 -0.46 17.93
C LEU A 382 6.22 -0.28 18.67
N TYR A 383 5.16 -0.05 17.91
CA TYR A 383 3.80 0.08 18.42
C TYR A 383 2.91 -0.87 17.63
N PHE A 384 2.48 -1.95 18.29
CA PHE A 384 1.52 -2.93 17.78
C PHE A 384 1.83 -3.39 16.35
N PRO A 385 3.00 -4.01 16.12
CA PRO A 385 3.38 -4.41 14.77
C PRO A 385 2.36 -5.39 14.19
N SER A 386 1.95 -5.17 12.94
CA SER A 386 0.86 -5.92 12.30
C SER A 386 1.30 -6.56 10.98
N GLY A 387 0.82 -6.10 9.83
CA GLY A 387 1.17 -6.64 8.53
C GLY A 387 2.69 -6.71 8.36
N ILE A 388 3.17 -7.85 7.84
CA ILE A 388 4.59 -8.15 7.65
C ILE A 388 4.81 -8.81 6.29
N ALA A 389 5.89 -8.45 5.61
CA ALA A 389 6.34 -9.05 4.36
C ALA A 389 7.86 -9.14 4.35
N VAL A 390 8.40 -10.08 3.58
CA VAL A 390 9.85 -10.24 3.39
C VAL A 390 10.15 -10.24 1.90
N ASP A 391 11.17 -9.49 1.49
CA ASP A 391 11.60 -9.46 0.10
C ASP A 391 12.61 -10.58 -0.22
N THR A 392 12.95 -10.71 -1.50
CA THR A 392 13.91 -11.73 -1.98
C THR A 392 15.34 -11.51 -1.50
N SER A 393 15.67 -10.31 -0.99
CA SER A 393 16.97 -10.01 -0.39
C SER A 393 17.00 -10.29 1.11
N GLY A 394 15.87 -10.66 1.72
CA GLY A 394 15.75 -10.91 3.15
C GLY A 394 15.47 -9.66 3.99
N ASN A 395 15.12 -8.53 3.37
CA ASN A 395 14.66 -7.37 4.12
C ASN A 395 13.21 -7.58 4.59
N ILE A 396 12.93 -7.15 5.82
CA ILE A 396 11.62 -7.34 6.46
C ILE A 396 10.89 -6.01 6.47
N PHE A 397 9.71 -5.97 5.89
CA PHE A 397 8.81 -4.82 5.88
C PHE A 397 7.65 -5.08 6.83
N PHE A 398 7.33 -4.14 7.70
CA PHE A 398 6.20 -4.31 8.60
C PHE A 398 5.57 -2.98 8.98
N ILE A 399 4.32 -3.06 9.40
CA ILE A 399 3.58 -1.92 9.91
C ILE A 399 3.83 -1.80 11.41
N SER A 400 4.05 -0.59 11.90
CA SER A 400 4.06 -0.23 13.32
C SER A 400 3.28 1.07 13.49
N ALA A 401 2.08 0.99 14.06
CA ALA A 401 1.08 2.06 14.04
C ALA A 401 0.80 2.56 12.60
N ALA A 402 0.87 3.87 12.34
CA ALA A 402 0.68 4.46 11.01
C ALA A 402 2.00 4.63 10.23
N ARG A 403 2.99 3.75 10.45
CA ARG A 403 4.29 3.74 9.77
C ARG A 403 4.59 2.38 9.18
N ILE A 404 5.27 2.36 8.04
CA ILE A 404 5.83 1.16 7.42
C ILE A 404 7.34 1.24 7.59
N LEU A 405 7.88 0.25 8.28
CA LEU A 405 9.30 0.15 8.62
C LEU A 405 9.93 -0.98 7.82
N ARG A 406 11.23 -0.83 7.52
CA ARG A 406 12.07 -1.87 6.93
C ARG A 406 13.20 -2.20 7.88
N VAL A 407 13.47 -3.48 8.07
CA VAL A 407 14.71 -3.97 8.68
C VAL A 407 15.55 -4.62 7.60
N ASP A 408 16.77 -4.15 7.41
CA ASP A 408 17.70 -4.72 6.46
C ASP A 408 18.39 -5.98 7.01
N VAL A 409 19.10 -6.70 6.12
CA VAL A 409 19.85 -7.91 6.49
C VAL A 409 20.97 -7.68 7.49
N SER A 410 21.43 -6.43 7.65
CA SER A 410 22.41 -6.03 8.66
C SER A 410 21.78 -5.74 10.02
N GLY A 411 20.44 -5.75 10.12
CA GLY A 411 19.70 -5.50 11.33
C GLY A 411 19.43 -4.03 11.64
N ASN A 412 19.55 -3.13 10.66
CA ASN A 412 19.20 -1.71 10.82
C ASN A 412 17.75 -1.46 10.41
N ILE A 413 17.05 -0.58 11.14
CA ILE A 413 15.65 -0.21 10.85
C ILE A 413 15.55 1.17 10.20
N THR A 414 14.68 1.33 9.22
CA THR A 414 14.37 2.62 8.59
C THR A 414 12.87 2.78 8.33
N SER A 415 12.38 4.03 8.32
CA SER A 415 11.01 4.32 7.88
C SER A 415 10.95 4.34 6.35
N VAL A 416 10.08 3.50 5.79
CA VAL A 416 9.81 3.43 4.35
C VAL A 416 8.66 4.36 3.97
N ALA A 417 7.65 4.46 4.83
CA ALA A 417 6.52 5.35 4.64
C ALA A 417 5.81 5.66 5.95
N GLY A 418 5.07 6.75 5.97
CA GLY A 418 4.19 7.08 7.07
C GLY A 418 4.83 8.02 8.09
N ASN A 419 4.13 9.10 8.39
CA ASN A 419 4.53 10.09 9.40
C ASN A 419 4.01 9.77 10.82
N GLY A 420 3.29 8.64 10.98
CA GLY A 420 2.74 8.21 12.27
C GLY A 420 1.38 8.84 12.64
N THR A 421 0.81 9.69 11.79
CA THR A 421 -0.52 10.28 12.03
C THR A 421 -1.64 9.44 11.42
N ASN A 422 -2.73 9.28 12.16
CA ASN A 422 -3.95 8.56 11.73
C ASN A 422 -4.83 9.46 10.84
N ASN A 423 -4.42 9.68 9.60
CA ASN A 423 -5.12 10.54 8.63
C ASN A 423 -4.86 10.05 7.19
N PHE A 424 -5.22 10.85 6.18
CA PHE A 424 -4.89 10.64 4.77
C PHE A 424 -4.13 11.86 4.21
N SER A 425 -2.93 11.65 3.65
CA SER A 425 -2.19 12.67 2.90
C SER A 425 -1.01 12.09 2.09
N GLY A 426 -0.39 12.93 1.26
CA GLY A 426 0.96 12.71 0.71
C GLY A 426 1.06 11.99 -0.63
N ASP A 427 -0.05 11.65 -1.29
CA ASP A 427 0.01 11.05 -2.63
C ASP A 427 0.72 11.98 -3.64
N GLY A 428 1.63 11.39 -4.42
CA GLY A 428 2.51 12.08 -5.36
C GLY A 428 3.80 12.62 -4.74
N GLY A 429 3.92 12.62 -3.41
CA GLY A 429 5.08 13.14 -2.68
C GLY A 429 5.93 12.05 -2.01
N PRO A 430 6.91 12.44 -1.17
CA PRO A 430 7.73 11.52 -0.39
C PRO A 430 6.88 10.63 0.53
N SER A 431 7.13 9.33 0.49
CA SER A 431 6.38 8.32 1.22
C SER A 431 6.43 8.49 2.74
N THR A 432 7.54 9.01 3.28
CA THR A 432 7.72 9.24 4.72
C THR A 432 6.91 10.42 5.26
N SER A 433 6.44 11.33 4.39
CA SER A 433 5.57 12.45 4.78
C SER A 433 4.09 12.11 4.78
N ALA A 434 3.71 10.98 4.19
CA ALA A 434 2.31 10.58 4.04
C ALA A 434 1.68 10.16 5.38
N ALA A 435 0.38 10.45 5.54
CA ALA A 435 -0.42 9.90 6.62
C ALA A 435 -1.17 8.64 6.16
N PHE A 436 -1.36 7.70 7.09
CA PHE A 436 -2.13 6.47 6.90
C PHE A 436 -3.16 6.33 8.03
N ARG A 437 -4.30 5.72 7.77
CA ARG A 437 -5.33 5.49 8.79
C ARG A 437 -5.49 3.99 9.02
N PHE A 438 -4.94 3.52 10.14
CA PHE A 438 -4.94 2.11 10.55
C PHE A 438 -4.54 1.14 9.43
N PRO A 439 -3.33 1.26 8.85
CA PRO A 439 -2.88 0.30 7.86
C PRO A 439 -2.78 -1.11 8.48
N GLN A 440 -3.25 -2.13 7.77
CA GLN A 440 -3.30 -3.51 8.31
C GLN A 440 -2.39 -4.51 7.58
N ALA A 441 -2.11 -4.29 6.30
CA ALA A 441 -1.32 -5.21 5.49
C ALA A 441 -0.30 -4.49 4.62
N VAL A 442 0.84 -5.16 4.44
CA VAL A 442 1.95 -4.72 3.58
C VAL A 442 2.34 -5.89 2.67
N ALA A 443 2.66 -5.60 1.42
CA ALA A 443 3.23 -6.57 0.49
C ALA A 443 4.40 -5.91 -0.26
N VAL A 444 5.39 -6.71 -0.63
CA VAL A 444 6.57 -6.23 -1.39
C VAL A 444 6.68 -7.01 -2.68
N ASP A 445 6.91 -6.32 -3.79
CA ASP A 445 7.11 -6.96 -5.08
C ASP A 445 8.58 -7.35 -5.31
N GLY A 446 8.85 -8.13 -6.35
CA GLY A 446 10.21 -8.55 -6.71
C GLY A 446 11.15 -7.41 -7.15
N ARG A 447 10.68 -6.16 -7.19
CA ARG A 447 11.47 -4.96 -7.49
C ARG A 447 11.75 -4.12 -6.25
N GLY A 448 11.13 -4.43 -5.11
CA GLY A 448 11.22 -3.64 -3.89
C GLY A 448 10.18 -2.52 -3.79
N ASN A 449 9.15 -2.49 -4.64
CA ASN A 449 8.00 -1.61 -4.41
C ASN A 449 7.17 -2.18 -3.25
N VAL A 450 6.67 -1.29 -2.40
CA VAL A 450 5.90 -1.66 -1.21
C VAL A 450 4.45 -1.25 -1.42
N LEU A 451 3.53 -2.21 -1.32
CA LEU A 451 2.09 -1.97 -1.29
C LEU A 451 1.62 -1.95 0.16
N ILE A 452 0.70 -1.05 0.46
CA ILE A 452 0.15 -0.80 1.79
C ILE A 452 -1.37 -0.78 1.66
N ALA A 453 -2.05 -1.62 2.43
CA ALA A 453 -3.48 -1.48 2.66
C ALA A 453 -3.70 -0.35 3.67
N ASP A 454 -4.08 0.83 3.17
CA ASP A 454 -4.46 1.99 3.98
C ASP A 454 -5.93 1.85 4.36
N THR A 455 -6.18 0.91 5.26
CA THR A 455 -7.46 0.21 5.45
C THR A 455 -8.62 1.17 5.69
N TYR A 456 -8.50 2.11 6.64
CA TYR A 456 -9.61 3.02 6.95
C TYR A 456 -9.67 4.26 6.05
N ASN A 457 -8.68 4.40 5.16
CA ASN A 457 -8.77 5.31 4.01
C ASN A 457 -9.28 4.57 2.75
N GLN A 458 -9.70 3.30 2.88
CA GLN A 458 -10.39 2.49 1.86
C GLN A 458 -9.61 2.36 0.55
N ARG A 459 -8.29 2.18 0.65
CA ARG A 459 -7.41 2.16 -0.53
C ARG A 459 -6.16 1.32 -0.34
N ILE A 460 -5.56 0.94 -1.46
CA ILE A 460 -4.21 0.39 -1.49
C ILE A 460 -3.28 1.47 -2.05
N ARG A 461 -2.18 1.74 -1.34
CA ARG A 461 -1.14 2.69 -1.73
C ARG A 461 0.14 1.93 -2.06
N ARG A 462 0.94 2.50 -2.96
CA ARG A 462 2.23 1.97 -3.37
C ARG A 462 3.32 2.99 -3.11
N VAL A 463 4.42 2.56 -2.52
CA VAL A 463 5.70 3.26 -2.48
C VAL A 463 6.59 2.64 -3.54
N ASP A 464 7.05 3.46 -4.47
CA ASP A 464 8.01 3.01 -5.48
C ASP A 464 9.47 3.10 -5.00
N MET A 465 10.41 2.58 -5.80
CA MET A 465 11.84 2.62 -5.48
C MET A 465 12.42 4.03 -5.37
N SER A 466 11.73 5.06 -5.86
CA SER A 466 12.15 6.46 -5.70
C SER A 466 11.64 7.07 -4.39
N GLY A 467 10.89 6.32 -3.59
CA GLY A 467 10.30 6.79 -2.35
C GLY A 467 9.05 7.65 -2.55
N ILE A 468 8.40 7.57 -3.72
CA ILE A 468 7.15 8.29 -3.98
C ILE A 468 5.97 7.39 -3.68
N ILE A 469 4.98 7.93 -2.95
CA ILE A 469 3.76 7.22 -2.61
C ILE A 469 2.58 7.60 -3.51
N THR A 470 1.80 6.62 -3.94
CA THR A 470 0.64 6.83 -4.80
C THR A 470 -0.49 5.87 -4.42
N THR A 471 -1.74 6.33 -4.44
CA THR A 471 -2.91 5.42 -4.44
C THR A 471 -2.96 4.65 -5.75
N VAL A 472 -3.08 3.31 -5.67
CA VAL A 472 -3.13 2.43 -6.86
C VAL A 472 -4.51 1.86 -7.13
N VAL A 473 -5.31 1.63 -6.09
CA VAL A 473 -6.74 1.24 -6.14
C VAL A 473 -7.47 1.70 -4.88
N GLY A 474 -8.79 1.79 -4.92
CA GLY A 474 -9.68 2.30 -3.87
C GLY A 474 -9.98 3.79 -3.99
N THR A 475 -10.49 4.38 -2.90
CA THR A 475 -10.88 5.80 -2.85
C THR A 475 -9.73 6.71 -3.25
N GLY A 476 -9.98 7.67 -4.14
CA GLY A 476 -8.94 8.55 -4.71
C GLY A 476 -8.12 7.93 -5.86
N GLY A 477 -8.28 6.64 -6.14
CA GLY A 477 -7.78 5.96 -7.34
C GLY A 477 -8.90 5.59 -8.32
N VAL A 478 -8.55 5.20 -9.54
CA VAL A 478 -9.50 4.68 -10.54
C VAL A 478 -9.64 3.18 -10.34
N SER A 479 -10.78 2.75 -9.79
CA SER A 479 -11.08 1.36 -9.45
C SER A 479 -12.38 0.94 -10.10
N ILE A 480 -12.30 0.15 -11.16
CA ILE A 480 -13.47 -0.26 -11.93
C ILE A 480 -13.49 -1.77 -12.15
N ASP A 481 -14.69 -2.32 -12.29
CA ASP A 481 -14.89 -3.69 -12.75
C ASP A 481 -14.73 -3.80 -14.28
N ALA A 482 -14.83 -5.02 -14.80
CA ALA A 482 -14.74 -5.29 -16.24
C ALA A 482 -15.88 -4.64 -17.07
N SER A 483 -16.97 -4.22 -16.41
CA SER A 483 -18.10 -3.52 -17.02
C SER A 483 -17.95 -1.99 -16.94
N GLY A 484 -16.90 -1.48 -16.29
CA GLY A 484 -16.64 -0.06 -16.09
C GLY A 484 -17.32 0.53 -14.84
N ASN A 485 -17.96 -0.28 -13.99
CA ASN A 485 -18.56 0.21 -12.75
C ASN A 485 -17.50 0.45 -11.69
N LEU A 486 -17.68 1.49 -10.88
CA LEU A 486 -16.83 1.76 -9.74
C LEU A 486 -16.85 0.60 -8.73
N VAL A 487 -15.67 0.19 -8.29
CA VAL A 487 -15.49 -0.76 -7.18
C VAL A 487 -14.99 0.03 -5.97
N ASN A 488 -15.85 0.11 -4.96
CA ASN A 488 -15.52 0.71 -3.67
C ASN A 488 -15.02 -0.37 -2.72
N PHE A 489 -13.89 -0.11 -2.07
CA PHE A 489 -13.41 -0.92 -0.96
C PHE A 489 -13.99 -0.41 0.35
N ASP A 490 -14.17 -1.31 1.31
CA ASP A 490 -14.62 -0.99 2.64
C ASP A 490 -13.83 -1.84 3.66
N ASN A 491 -12.76 -1.26 4.19
CA ASN A 491 -11.74 -1.93 5.00
C ASN A 491 -10.98 -3.07 4.28
N PRO A 492 -10.16 -2.73 3.26
CA PRO A 492 -9.18 -3.66 2.72
C PRO A 492 -8.15 -4.03 3.80
N SER A 493 -8.25 -5.24 4.35
CA SER A 493 -7.54 -5.68 5.55
C SER A 493 -6.32 -6.56 5.24
N GLY A 494 -6.32 -7.25 4.10
CA GLY A 494 -5.24 -8.12 3.65
C GLY A 494 -4.85 -7.86 2.20
N ILE A 495 -3.55 -7.93 1.90
CA ILE A 495 -3.05 -7.88 0.52
C ILE A 495 -1.98 -8.94 0.27
N ALA A 496 -1.97 -9.48 -0.95
CA ALA A 496 -0.93 -10.38 -1.44
C ALA A 496 -0.63 -10.11 -2.92
N LEU A 497 0.61 -10.37 -3.32
CA LEU A 497 1.03 -10.33 -4.72
C LEU A 497 1.36 -11.73 -5.22
N ASP A 498 0.98 -12.04 -6.45
CA ASP A 498 1.57 -13.17 -7.16
C ASP A 498 2.83 -12.76 -7.93
N THR A 499 3.54 -13.76 -8.48
CA THR A 499 4.78 -13.56 -9.26
C THR A 499 4.56 -12.79 -10.56
N SER A 500 3.32 -12.68 -11.04
CA SER A 500 2.95 -11.90 -12.23
C SER A 500 2.64 -10.43 -11.88
N GLY A 501 2.63 -10.06 -10.60
CA GLY A 501 2.29 -8.72 -10.13
C GLY A 501 0.79 -8.46 -10.06
N ASN A 502 -0.03 -9.50 -9.99
CA ASN A 502 -1.45 -9.35 -9.66
C ASN A 502 -1.60 -9.15 -8.16
N LEU A 503 -2.46 -8.22 -7.76
CA LEU A 503 -2.77 -7.93 -6.37
C LEU A 503 -4.07 -8.62 -5.98
N PHE A 504 -4.06 -9.28 -4.83
CA PHE A 504 -5.22 -9.87 -4.19
C PHE A 504 -5.51 -9.07 -2.93
N ILE A 505 -6.78 -8.72 -2.72
CA ILE A 505 -7.22 -7.85 -1.63
C ILE A 505 -8.34 -8.57 -0.88
N ALA A 506 -8.14 -8.82 0.40
CA ALA A 506 -9.21 -9.17 1.31
C ALA A 506 -9.89 -7.89 1.79
N ASP A 507 -11.18 -7.77 1.52
CA ASP A 507 -11.99 -6.64 1.94
C ASP A 507 -12.98 -7.10 3.01
N SER A 508 -12.66 -6.71 4.24
CA SER A 508 -13.25 -7.28 5.45
C SER A 508 -14.71 -6.91 5.64
N TYR A 509 -15.12 -5.70 5.24
CA TYR A 509 -16.50 -5.26 5.42
C TYR A 509 -17.38 -5.67 4.26
N THR A 510 -16.87 -5.63 3.01
CA THR A 510 -17.63 -6.13 1.87
C THR A 510 -17.67 -7.66 1.78
N ASN A 511 -16.98 -8.39 2.67
CA ASN A 511 -16.89 -9.87 2.68
C ASN A 511 -16.52 -10.45 1.31
N LYS A 512 -15.58 -9.79 0.62
CA LYS A 512 -15.13 -10.15 -0.73
C LYS A 512 -13.62 -10.19 -0.83
N ILE A 513 -13.15 -11.03 -1.73
CA ILE A 513 -11.78 -11.02 -2.22
C ILE A 513 -11.78 -10.40 -3.61
N TYR A 514 -10.99 -9.35 -3.77
CA TYR A 514 -10.75 -8.75 -5.08
C TYR A 514 -9.41 -9.19 -5.65
N LYS A 515 -9.35 -9.28 -6.97
CA LYS A 515 -8.11 -9.43 -7.73
C LYS A 515 -7.96 -8.24 -8.67
N VAL A 516 -6.76 -7.68 -8.70
CA VAL A 516 -6.36 -6.58 -9.59
C VAL A 516 -5.26 -7.10 -10.51
N ASN A 517 -5.56 -7.18 -11.80
CA ASN A 517 -4.62 -7.76 -12.76
C ASN A 517 -3.55 -6.74 -13.18
N ASN A 518 -2.30 -7.21 -13.32
CA ASN A 518 -1.18 -6.44 -13.87
C ASN A 518 -0.98 -5.07 -13.19
N LEU A 519 -1.19 -4.98 -11.87
CA LEU A 519 -1.00 -3.72 -11.13
C LEU A 519 0.45 -3.22 -11.24
N LEU A 520 1.39 -4.16 -11.39
CA LEU A 520 2.83 -3.92 -11.47
C LEU A 520 3.39 -4.62 -12.72
N PRO A 521 3.05 -4.16 -13.94
CA PRO A 521 3.41 -4.87 -15.16
C PRO A 521 4.92 -5.06 -15.21
N ALA A 522 5.38 -6.26 -15.58
CA ALA A 522 6.77 -6.51 -16.02
C ALA A 522 7.21 -5.33 -16.89
N GLN A 523 8.27 -4.60 -16.52
CA GLN A 523 8.83 -3.66 -17.48
C GLN A 523 9.17 -4.51 -18.71
N ALA A 524 8.60 -4.14 -19.85
CA ALA A 524 9.08 -4.63 -21.13
C ALA A 524 10.59 -4.43 -21.06
N THR A 525 11.34 -5.55 -21.04
CA THR A 525 12.77 -5.48 -21.27
C THR A 525 12.91 -4.58 -22.49
N ARG A 526 13.76 -3.56 -22.41
CA ARG A 526 14.15 -2.77 -23.59
C ARG A 526 14.93 -3.70 -24.53
N GLY A 527 14.31 -4.79 -24.98
CA GLY A 527 14.67 -5.49 -26.18
C GLY A 527 14.62 -4.44 -27.26
N GLY A 528 15.80 -4.05 -27.73
CA GLY A 528 15.97 -2.95 -28.64
C GLY A 528 15.03 -3.10 -29.83
N ARG A 529 13.92 -2.38 -29.81
CA ARG A 529 13.29 -1.92 -31.04
C ARG A 529 14.31 -0.98 -31.65
N ARG A 530 15.25 -1.55 -32.41
CA ARG A 530 15.98 -0.85 -33.46
C ARG A 530 14.89 -0.16 -34.27
N ARG A 531 14.68 1.14 -34.03
CA ARG A 531 14.03 2.03 -34.98
C ARG A 531 14.81 1.83 -36.26
N ARG A 532 14.32 0.98 -37.17
CA ARG A 532 14.81 0.90 -38.54
C ARG A 532 14.52 2.27 -39.13
N ASN A 533 15.52 3.15 -39.03
CA ASN A 533 15.47 4.51 -39.51
C ASN A 533 15.09 4.46 -41.01
N LYS A 534 13.85 4.83 -41.36
CA LYS A 534 13.41 4.97 -42.76
C LYS A 534 14.33 5.92 -43.56
N LYS A 535 15.11 6.78 -42.89
CA LYS A 535 16.17 7.61 -43.49
C LYS A 535 17.35 6.81 -44.06
N SER A 536 17.75 5.66 -43.49
CA SER A 536 18.92 4.92 -43.99
C SER A 536 18.65 4.15 -45.29
N ARG A 537 17.39 3.75 -45.54
CA ARG A 537 16.98 3.16 -46.83
C ARG A 537 16.94 4.19 -47.96
N ARG A 538 16.56 5.45 -47.68
CA ARG A 538 16.53 6.51 -48.71
C ARG A 538 17.94 6.96 -49.12
N VAL A 539 18.92 6.93 -48.21
CA VAL A 539 20.32 7.29 -48.50
C VAL A 539 21.09 6.14 -49.18
N LYS A 540 20.80 4.87 -48.87
CA LYS A 540 21.38 3.73 -49.62
C LYS A 540 20.82 3.63 -51.04
N LYS A 541 19.51 3.81 -51.24
CA LYS A 541 18.89 3.76 -52.58
C LYS A 541 19.36 4.90 -53.50
N SER A 542 19.65 6.09 -52.96
CA SER A 542 20.19 7.21 -53.76
C SER A 542 21.67 7.07 -54.12
N ARG A 543 22.47 6.38 -53.29
CA ARG A 543 23.88 6.06 -53.61
C ARG A 543 24.02 4.95 -54.66
N GLU A 544 23.14 3.95 -54.69
CA GLU A 544 23.13 2.92 -55.74
C GLU A 544 22.62 3.44 -57.10
N LEU A 545 21.63 4.35 -57.10
CA LEU A 545 21.18 5.04 -58.32
C LEU A 545 22.21 6.01 -58.90
N ARG A 546 23.10 6.58 -58.08
CA ARG A 546 24.22 7.41 -58.56
C ARG A 546 25.40 6.58 -59.09
N LYS A 547 25.65 5.37 -58.57
CA LYS A 547 26.67 4.45 -59.12
C LYS A 547 26.24 3.86 -60.47
N SER A 548 24.98 3.46 -60.63
CA SER A 548 24.47 2.93 -61.91
C SER A 548 24.41 3.99 -63.04
N ARG A 549 24.19 5.27 -62.71
CA ARG A 549 24.27 6.38 -63.70
C ARG A 549 25.70 6.75 -64.10
N ARG A 550 26.71 6.49 -63.26
CA ARG A 550 28.13 6.73 -63.62
C ARG A 550 28.68 5.64 -64.55
N VAL A 551 28.25 4.38 -64.40
CA VAL A 551 28.66 3.27 -65.27
C VAL A 551 28.02 3.33 -66.67
N ARG A 552 26.84 3.96 -66.81
CA ARG A 552 26.21 4.19 -68.12
C ARG A 552 26.76 5.39 -68.92
N LYS A 553 27.61 6.23 -68.33
CA LYS A 553 28.26 7.37 -69.02
C LYS A 553 29.70 7.09 -69.49
N SER A 554 30.22 5.89 -69.27
CA SER A 554 31.55 5.48 -69.73
C SER A 554 31.49 4.36 -70.80
N LYS A 555 30.35 4.20 -71.47
CA LYS A 555 30.13 3.21 -72.54
C LYS A 555 29.35 3.74 -73.76
N ASN A 556 29.29 5.06 -73.93
CA ASN A 556 28.91 5.70 -75.19
C ASN A 556 30.04 6.64 -75.61
#